data_AF-A0A1G6PJY3-F1
#
_entry.id   AF-A0A1G6PJY3-F1
#
_cell.length_a   1.000
_cell.length_b   1.000
_cell.length_c   1.000
_cell.angle_alpha   90.00
_cell.angle_beta   90.00
_cell.angle_gamma   90.00
#
_symmetry.space_group_name_H-M   'P 1'
#
loop_
_entity.id
_entity.type
_entity.pdbx_description
1 polymer ?
#
loop_
_entity_poly.entity_id
_entity_poly.type
_entity_poly.pdbx_seq_one_letter_code
_entity_poly.pdbx_strand_id
1 'polypeptide(L)' 'MTLAGAREYVRPGPERSATRKEWISFYQHCATVFRKVAGTDPRHTHEAMAEAAIAKDWAAKLTEDREKVGPEAYYIP' A
#
# COMPACT_ATOMS: atom_id res chain seq x y z
N MET A 1 -2.20 -6.25 -15.52
CA MET A 1 -2.97 -5.87 -14.33
C MET A 1 -3.18 -4.38 -14.39
N THR A 2 -4.41 -3.89 -14.25
CA THR A 2 -4.73 -2.44 -14.27
C THR A 2 -4.58 -1.85 -12.87
N LEU A 3 -4.51 -0.51 -12.78
CA LEU A 3 -4.50 0.17 -11.48
C LEU A 3 -5.73 -0.16 -10.62
N ALA A 4 -6.94 -0.11 -11.21
CA ALA A 4 -8.16 -0.46 -10.51
C ALA A 4 -8.16 -1.92 -10.01
N GLY A 5 -7.65 -2.86 -10.81
CA GLY A 5 -7.52 -4.26 -10.39
C GLY A 5 -6.53 -4.45 -9.25
N ALA A 6 -5.44 -3.70 -9.24
CA ALA A 6 -4.47 -3.73 -8.15
C ALA A 6 -5.04 -3.16 -6.84
N ARG A 7 -5.83 -2.08 -6.90
CA ARG A 7 -6.54 -1.54 -5.73
C ARG A 7 -7.48 -2.57 -5.13
N GLU A 8 -8.31 -3.22 -5.95
CA GLU A 8 -9.21 -4.28 -5.48
C GLU A 8 -8.44 -5.49 -4.92
N TYR A 9 -7.28 -5.82 -5.50
CA TYR A 9 -6.44 -6.92 -5.03
C TYR A 9 -5.84 -6.67 -3.64
N VAL A 10 -5.39 -5.45 -3.35
CA VAL A 10 -4.82 -5.08 -2.03
C VAL A 10 -5.86 -4.59 -1.03
N ARG A 11 -7.10 -4.34 -1.47
CA ARG A 11 -8.21 -3.85 -0.64
C ARG A 11 -8.44 -4.69 0.63
N PRO A 12 -8.38 -6.04 0.62
CA PRO A 12 -8.36 -6.79 1.86
C PRO A 12 -7.03 -6.53 2.58
N GLY A 13 -7.01 -5.47 3.39
CA GLY A 13 -5.93 -5.18 4.33
C GLY A 13 -5.96 -6.09 5.56
N PRO A 14 -4.93 -6.02 6.42
CA PRO A 14 -4.94 -6.70 7.71
C PRO A 14 -6.12 -6.27 8.59
N GLU A 15 -6.51 -7.12 9.53
CA GLU A 15 -7.52 -6.78 10.53
C GLU A 15 -7.08 -5.56 11.36
N ARG A 16 -8.02 -4.84 11.96
CA ARG A 16 -7.73 -3.69 12.85
C ARG A 16 -6.85 -4.08 14.04
N SER A 17 -7.00 -5.31 14.52
CA SER A 17 -6.23 -5.94 15.59
C SER A 17 -4.85 -6.45 15.13
N ALA A 18 -4.56 -6.41 13.83
CA ALA A 18 -3.30 -6.91 13.30
C ALA A 18 -2.12 -6.15 13.88
N THR A 19 -1.04 -6.89 14.12
CA THR A 19 0.19 -6.36 14.66
C THR A 19 0.82 -5.35 13.71
N ARG A 20 1.64 -4.45 14.27
CA ARG A 20 2.45 -3.51 13.48
C ARG A 20 3.27 -4.23 12.39
N LYS A 21 3.79 -5.43 12.67
CA LYS A 21 4.58 -6.21 11.71
C LYS A 21 3.75 -6.66 10.50
N GLU A 22 2.48 -7.04 10.72
CA GLU A 22 1.56 -7.39 9.65
C GLU A 22 1.23 -6.17 8.79
N TRP A 23 0.99 -5.01 9.41
CA TRP A 23 0.80 -3.75 8.69
C TRP A 23 2.02 -3.33 7.85
N ILE A 24 3.24 -3.44 8.41
CA ILE A 24 4.48 -3.19 7.65
C ILE A 24 4.55 -4.12 6.43
N SER A 25 4.30 -5.41 6.63
CA SER A 25 4.36 -6.41 5.56
C SER A 25 3.32 -6.14 4.47
N PHE A 26 2.10 -5.74 4.87
CA PHE A 26 1.04 -5.34 3.96
C PHE A 26 1.44 -4.13 3.11
N TYR A 27 1.93 -3.06 3.72
CA TYR A 27 2.34 -1.86 2.97
C TYR A 27 3.53 -2.13 2.03
N GLN A 28 4.49 -2.99 2.43
CA GLN A 28 5.56 -3.44 1.54
C GLN A 28 5.01 -4.25 0.35
N HIS A 29 3.99 -5.08 0.59
CA HIS A 29 3.30 -5.81 -0.46
C HIS A 29 2.58 -4.86 -1.43
N CYS A 30 1.81 -3.89 -0.93
CA CYS A 30 1.15 -2.86 -1.74
C CYS A 30 2.14 -2.10 -2.61
N ALA A 31 3.26 -1.65 -2.04
CA ALA A 31 4.32 -0.97 -2.79
C ALA A 31 4.84 -1.81 -3.96
N THR A 32 4.99 -3.12 -3.74
CA THR A 32 5.44 -4.07 -4.77
C THR A 32 4.39 -4.25 -5.87
N VAL A 33 3.11 -4.37 -5.52
CA VAL A 33 2.01 -4.52 -6.47
C VAL A 33 1.90 -3.29 -7.36
N PHE A 34 1.83 -2.09 -6.78
CA PHE A 34 1.69 -0.86 -7.57
C PHE A 34 2.92 -0.54 -8.41
N ARG A 35 4.13 -0.87 -7.95
CA ARG A 35 5.34 -0.77 -8.76
C ARG A 35 5.29 -1.68 -10.00
N LYS A 36 4.72 -2.88 -9.89
CA LYS A 36 4.50 -3.78 -11.04
C LYS A 36 3.45 -3.21 -12.00
N VAL A 37 2.36 -2.62 -11.49
CA VAL A 37 1.35 -1.95 -12.31
C VAL A 37 1.97 -0.79 -13.07
N ALA A 38 2.80 0.03 -12.43
CA ALA A 38 3.45 1.17 -13.08
C ALA A 38 4.25 0.78 -14.33
N GLY A 39 4.86 -0.41 -14.33
CA GLY A 39 5.60 -0.95 -15.48
C GLY A 39 4.75 -1.68 -16.52
N THR A 40 3.46 -1.93 -16.26
CA THR A 40 2.59 -2.75 -17.13
C THR A 40 1.33 -2.01 -17.61
N ASP A 41 0.91 -0.95 -16.93
CA ASP A 41 -0.21 -0.06 -17.30
C ASP A 41 0.33 1.35 -17.62
N PRO A 42 0.73 1.63 -18.87
CA PRO A 42 1.32 2.91 -19.26
C PRO A 42 0.36 4.10 -19.12
N ARG A 43 -0.95 3.85 -19.04
CA ARG A 43 -1.95 4.93 -18.88
C ARG A 43 -2.00 5.47 -17.45
N HIS A 44 -1.63 4.64 -16.48
CA HIS A 44 -1.69 4.98 -15.05
C HIS A 44 -0.32 4.85 -14.37
N THR A 45 0.79 4.91 -15.12
CA THR A 45 2.14 4.75 -14.57
C THR A 45 2.41 5.70 -13.40
N HIS A 46 2.05 6.97 -13.55
CA HIS A 46 2.29 7.98 -12.51
C HIS A 46 1.45 7.73 -11.26
N GLU A 47 0.17 7.39 -11.41
CA GLU A 47 -0.73 7.08 -10.29
C GLU A 47 -0.25 5.83 -9.55
N ALA A 48 0.11 4.78 -10.28
CA ALA A 48 0.66 3.55 -9.71
C ALA A 48 1.99 3.81 -8.98
N MET A 49 2.87 4.68 -9.50
CA MET A 49 4.09 5.08 -8.81
C MET A 49 3.79 5.88 -7.53
N ALA A 50 2.77 6.74 -7.55
CA ALA A 50 2.34 7.49 -6.37
C ALA A 50 1.83 6.57 -5.26
N GLU A 51 0.97 5.60 -5.58
CA GLU A 51 0.49 4.61 -4.60
C GLU A 51 1.63 3.72 -4.07
N ALA A 52 2.57 3.34 -4.93
CA ALA A 52 3.75 2.61 -4.49
C ALA A 52 4.61 3.41 -3.50
N ALA A 53 4.76 4.72 -3.74
CA ALA A 53 5.51 5.61 -2.86
C ALA A 53 4.80 5.82 -1.51
N ILE A 54 3.48 6.04 -1.53
CA ILE A 54 2.64 6.16 -0.33
C ILE A 54 2.76 4.90 0.53
N ALA A 55 2.60 3.72 -0.05
CA ALA A 55 2.71 2.47 0.70
C ALA A 55 4.11 2.27 1.29
N LYS A 56 5.17 2.63 0.54
CA LYS A 56 6.54 2.57 1.05
C LYS A 56 6.77 3.52 2.23
N ASP A 57 6.23 4.74 2.16
CA ASP A 57 6.32 5.73 3.25
C ASP A 57 5.64 5.22 4.53
N TRP A 58 4.47 4.61 4.41
CA TRP A 58 3.79 3.98 5.56
C TRP A 58 4.58 2.83 6.18
N ALA A 59 5.14 1.94 5.36
CA ALA A 59 6.01 0.88 5.85
C ALA A 59 7.23 1.44 6.62
N ALA A 60 7.82 2.53 6.13
CA ALA A 60 8.94 3.21 6.79
C ALA A 60 8.52 3.85 8.12
N LYS A 61 7.43 4.63 8.13
CA LYS A 61 6.89 5.27 9.34
C LYS A 61 6.58 4.27 10.46
N LEU A 62 5.97 3.13 10.11
CA LEU A 62 5.68 2.07 11.07
C LEU A 62 6.95 1.36 11.56
N THR A 63 7.96 1.20 10.70
CA THR A 63 9.24 0.60 11.08
C THR A 63 10.01 1.49 12.05
N GLU A 64 9.96 2.80 11.87
CA GLU A 64 10.62 3.81 12.72
C GLU A 64 9.84 4.12 14.01
N ASP A 65 8.73 3.43 14.27
CA ASP A 65 7.83 3.67 15.41
C ASP A 65 7.32 5.11 15.52
N ARG A 66 7.24 5.82 14.38
CA ARG A 66 6.75 7.21 14.34
C ARG A 66 5.24 7.31 14.47
N GLU A 67 4.52 6.21 14.23
CA GLU A 67 3.06 6.16 14.19
C GLU A 67 2.51 5.05 15.10
N LYS A 68 1.51 5.40 15.94
CA LYS A 68 0.71 4.44 16.69
C LYS A 68 -0.42 3.95 15.79
N VAL A 69 -0.48 2.64 15.58
CA VAL A 69 -1.28 2.00 14.53
C VAL A 69 -2.77 2.31 14.70
N GLY A 70 -3.28 3.19 13.84
CA GLY A 70 -4.69 3.30 13.41
C GLY A 70 -4.72 3.51 11.89
N PRO A 71 -4.40 2.49 11.08
CA PRO A 71 -4.16 2.59 9.62
C PRO A 71 -5.45 2.76 8.79
N GLU A 72 -6.57 3.06 9.44
CA GLU A 72 -7.90 3.16 8.84
C GLU A 72 -8.05 4.36 7.90
N ALA A 73 -7.12 5.33 7.90
CA ALA A 73 -7.31 6.59 7.18
C ALA A 73 -6.86 6.60 5.71
N TYR A 74 -6.15 5.59 5.20
CA TYR A 74 -5.53 5.69 3.85
C TYR A 74 -6.19 4.85 2.75
N TYR A 75 -7.14 3.97 3.08
CA TYR A 75 -7.89 3.16 2.12
C TYR A 75 -9.41 3.24 2.36
N ILE A 76 -9.91 4.44 2.67
CA ILE A 76 -11.32 4.74 2.42
C ILE A 76 -11.36 5.21 0.95
N PRO A 77 -12.06 4.49 0.05
CA PRO A 77 -12.20 4.90 -1.35
C PRO A 77 -12.82 6.29 -1.49
#